data_AF-A0A6P2ATB5-F1
#
_entry.id   AF-A0A6P2ATB5-F1
#
_cell.length_a   1.000
_cell.length_b   1.000
_cell.length_c   1.000
_cell.angle_alpha   90.00
_cell.angle_beta   90.00
_cell.angle_gamma   90.00
#
_symmetry.space_group_name_H-M   'P 1'
#
loop_
_entity.id
_entity.type
_entity.pdbx_description
1 polymer ?
#
loop_
_entity_poly.entity_id
_entity_poly.type
_entity_poly.pdbx_seq_one_letter_code
_entity_poly.pdbx_strand_id
1 'polypeptide(L)'
;MSLRPDALTWTALLSKWIEFAQSSVALPDDAEGQRWRESITSIITLQAVTFALGDLDRLPTEERPLARDKAEILIQDHVRHIETVWRGVNLPPMLLEIVEDARLQWRHALYAGIVDLVWMGKDPWVVPNINADDYTYGTLAIMQPGTIVMPGEPVAWCVDGDLDRLESDLSGCVRQAPDGPRQVYRQIDDHGRITHDLICPLETELPAGLPLLVPLLERGERIGHFTLDPESWLAQQNASMPDAMIPVDDQTAPNQTSNQQSPH
;
A
#
# COMPACT_ATOMS: atom_id res chain seq x y z
N MET A 1 -35.75 10.05 1.87
CA MET A 1 -34.62 10.74 1.20
C MET A 1 -33.44 10.67 2.17
N SER A 2 -32.70 9.56 2.13
CA SER A 2 -31.60 9.29 3.07
C SER A 2 -30.33 9.92 2.50
N LEU A 3 -29.82 10.97 3.14
CA LEU A 3 -28.50 11.50 2.81
C LEU A 3 -27.47 10.42 3.20
N ARG A 4 -26.60 10.04 2.26
CA ARG A 4 -25.51 9.10 2.52
C ARG A 4 -24.56 9.71 3.56
N PRO A 5 -24.02 8.92 4.51
CA PRO A 5 -23.07 9.41 5.52
C PRO A 5 -21.92 10.24 4.94
N ASP A 6 -21.41 9.83 3.77
CA ASP A 6 -20.32 10.51 3.06
C ASP A 6 -20.68 11.94 2.65
N ALA A 7 -21.93 12.18 2.24
CA ALA A 7 -22.39 13.51 1.82
C ALA A 7 -22.47 14.50 3.00
N LEU A 8 -22.74 14.00 4.22
CA LEU A 8 -22.76 14.80 5.45
C LEU A 8 -21.32 15.16 5.87
N THR A 9 -20.36 14.25 5.71
CA THR A 9 -18.94 14.49 5.97
C THR A 9 -18.37 15.56 5.03
N TRP A 10 -18.63 15.45 3.72
CA TRP A 10 -18.19 16.43 2.72
C TRP A 10 -18.79 17.81 2.94
N THR A 11 -20.08 17.89 3.29
CA THR A 11 -20.74 19.18 3.56
C THR A 11 -20.17 19.86 4.81
N ALA A 12 -19.90 19.09 5.88
CA ALA A 12 -19.29 19.60 7.09
C ALA A 12 -17.85 20.09 6.86
N LEU A 13 -17.08 19.35 6.05
CA LEU A 13 -15.71 19.71 5.68
C LEU A 13 -15.66 20.99 4.84
N LEU A 14 -16.52 21.09 3.81
CA LEU A 14 -16.64 22.30 2.99
C LEU A 14 -17.08 23.50 3.83
N SER A 15 -17.99 23.30 4.78
CA SER A 15 -18.42 24.34 5.71
C SER A 15 -17.26 24.82 6.57
N LYS A 16 -16.43 23.91 7.09
CA LYS A 16 -15.18 24.27 7.80
C LYS A 16 -14.19 25.04 6.93
N TRP A 17 -14.04 24.69 5.66
CA TRP A 17 -13.15 25.43 4.75
C TRP A 17 -13.67 26.83 4.43
N ILE A 18 -14.99 26.99 4.27
CA ILE A 18 -15.62 28.30 4.09
C ILE A 18 -15.44 29.14 5.36
N GLU A 19 -15.68 28.57 6.54
CA GLU A 19 -15.45 29.23 7.84
C GLU A 19 -13.98 29.61 8.03
N PHE A 20 -13.04 28.72 7.69
CA PHE A 20 -11.60 28.99 7.76
C PHE A 20 -11.20 30.13 6.81
N ALA A 21 -11.63 30.07 5.54
CA ALA A 21 -11.37 31.13 4.57
C ALA A 21 -11.99 32.49 4.99
N GLN A 22 -13.21 32.48 5.55
CA GLN A 22 -13.84 33.69 6.08
C GLN A 22 -13.12 34.25 7.31
N SER A 23 -12.69 33.37 8.23
CA SER A 23 -11.95 33.77 9.44
C SER A 23 -10.59 34.39 9.11
N SER A 24 -10.01 34.03 7.96
CA SER A 24 -8.72 34.57 7.53
C SER A 24 -8.74 36.06 7.19
N VAL A 25 -9.91 36.60 6.84
CA VAL A 25 -10.12 38.04 6.61
C VAL A 25 -10.02 38.82 7.93
N ALA A 26 -10.23 38.16 9.07
CA ALA A 26 -10.12 38.75 10.40
C ALA A 26 -8.72 38.56 11.04
N LEU A 27 -7.75 38.00 10.30
CA LEU A 27 -6.38 37.86 10.80
C LEU A 27 -5.73 39.23 11.02
N PRO A 28 -4.85 39.37 12.04
CA PRO A 28 -4.10 40.60 12.25
C PRO A 28 -3.34 41.05 10.99
N ASP A 29 -3.21 42.35 10.80
CA ASP A 29 -2.40 42.92 9.72
C ASP A 29 -0.92 43.00 10.12
N ASP A 30 -0.37 41.85 10.53
CA ASP A 30 1.03 41.67 10.85
C ASP A 30 1.67 40.61 9.94
N ALA A 31 2.99 40.42 10.10
CA ALA A 31 3.74 39.49 9.26
C ALA A 31 3.27 38.02 9.41
N GLU A 32 2.71 37.64 10.56
CA GLU A 32 2.20 36.29 10.80
C GLU A 32 0.83 36.09 10.15
N GLY A 33 -0.09 37.05 10.33
CA GLY A 33 -1.39 37.07 9.67
C GLY A 33 -1.27 37.08 8.15
N GLN A 34 -0.27 37.79 7.60
CA GLN A 34 0.03 37.75 6.15
C GLN A 34 0.46 36.34 5.70
N ARG A 35 1.36 35.67 6.44
CA ARG A 35 1.79 34.29 6.12
C ARG A 35 0.62 33.32 6.14
N TRP A 36 -0.26 33.43 7.14
CA TRP A 36 -1.48 32.64 7.19
C TRP A 36 -2.37 32.88 5.97
N ARG A 37 -2.62 34.15 5.61
CA ARG A 37 -3.41 34.51 4.42
C ARG A 37 -2.83 33.94 3.13
N GLU A 38 -1.50 33.98 2.97
CA GLU A 38 -0.80 33.41 1.82
C GLU A 38 -0.81 31.87 1.79
N SER A 39 -1.06 31.21 2.92
CA SER A 39 -1.06 29.74 3.03
C SER A 39 -2.43 29.09 2.78
N ILE A 40 -3.54 29.84 2.84
CA ILE A 40 -4.92 29.29 2.77
C ILE A 40 -5.15 28.42 1.54
N THR A 41 -4.71 28.90 0.38
CA THR A 41 -4.92 28.16 -0.87
C THR A 41 -4.21 26.80 -0.82
N SER A 42 -2.96 26.77 -0.32
CA SER A 42 -2.25 25.51 -0.14
C SER A 42 -2.89 24.60 0.90
N ILE A 43 -3.39 25.14 2.01
CA ILE A 43 -4.12 24.36 3.02
C ILE A 43 -5.33 23.66 2.39
N ILE A 44 -6.17 24.42 1.68
CA ILE A 44 -7.39 23.89 1.05
C ILE A 44 -7.02 22.86 -0.01
N THR A 45 -6.05 23.14 -0.88
CA THR A 45 -5.66 22.18 -1.92
C THR A 45 -5.09 20.90 -1.32
N LEU A 46 -4.19 20.97 -0.33
CA LEU A 46 -3.60 19.79 0.28
C LEU A 46 -4.68 18.90 0.90
N GLN A 47 -5.59 19.48 1.68
CA GLN A 47 -6.68 18.71 2.27
C GLN A 47 -7.62 18.14 1.20
N ALA A 48 -7.98 18.91 0.16
CA ALA A 48 -8.81 18.42 -0.93
C ALA A 48 -8.18 17.24 -1.68
N VAL A 49 -6.88 17.32 -1.94
CA VAL A 49 -6.12 16.22 -2.56
C VAL A 49 -6.07 15.01 -1.63
N THR A 50 -5.83 15.18 -0.33
CA THR A 50 -5.89 14.10 0.67
C THR A 50 -7.23 13.36 0.59
N PHE A 51 -8.36 14.07 0.63
CA PHE A 51 -9.66 13.40 0.55
C PHE A 51 -9.90 12.74 -0.81
N ALA A 52 -9.53 13.39 -1.91
CA ALA A 52 -9.67 12.80 -3.24
C ALA A 52 -8.85 11.51 -3.41
N LEU A 53 -7.64 11.48 -2.84
CA LEU A 53 -6.79 10.28 -2.83
C LEU A 53 -7.38 9.13 -2.02
N GLY A 54 -8.22 9.40 -1.03
CA GLY A 54 -8.95 8.38 -0.26
C GLY A 54 -10.02 7.64 -1.06
N ASP A 55 -10.49 8.22 -2.16
CA ASP A 55 -11.51 7.64 -3.04
C ASP A 55 -10.91 7.15 -4.37
N LEU A 56 -9.59 7.05 -4.47
CA LEU A 56 -8.88 6.79 -5.73
C LEU A 56 -9.23 5.41 -6.33
N ASP A 57 -9.50 4.41 -5.49
CA ASP A 57 -9.91 3.06 -5.88
C ASP A 57 -11.26 3.03 -6.62
N ARG A 58 -12.09 4.07 -6.47
CA ARG A 58 -13.37 4.23 -7.18
C ARG A 58 -13.22 4.68 -8.63
N LEU A 59 -12.06 5.19 -9.02
CA LEU A 59 -11.79 5.53 -10.41
C LEU A 59 -11.55 4.27 -11.26
N PRO A 60 -11.85 4.33 -12.57
CA PRO A 60 -11.39 3.30 -13.51
C PRO A 60 -9.88 3.12 -13.44
N THR A 61 -9.42 1.87 -13.56
CA THR A 61 -8.00 1.48 -13.47
C THR A 61 -7.09 2.33 -14.35
N GLU A 62 -7.56 2.67 -15.55
CA GLU A 62 -6.86 3.50 -16.54
C GLU A 62 -6.70 4.98 -16.14
N GLU A 63 -7.55 5.50 -15.24
CA GLU A 63 -7.51 6.90 -14.80
C GLU A 63 -6.64 7.09 -13.54
N ARG A 64 -6.47 6.04 -12.73
CA ARG A 64 -5.77 6.11 -11.43
C ARG A 64 -4.32 6.59 -11.55
N PRO A 65 -3.48 6.11 -12.48
CA PRO A 65 -2.08 6.55 -12.57
C PRO A 65 -1.98 8.06 -12.82
N LEU A 66 -2.74 8.58 -13.78
CA LEU A 66 -2.76 10.01 -14.07
C LEU A 66 -3.27 10.83 -12.86
N ALA A 67 -4.24 10.32 -12.12
CA ALA A 67 -4.72 10.96 -10.90
C ALA A 67 -3.65 10.97 -9.80
N ARG A 68 -2.88 9.88 -9.61
CA ARG A 68 -1.75 9.83 -8.67
C ARG A 68 -0.65 10.81 -9.04
N ASP A 69 -0.27 10.86 -10.32
CA ASP A 69 0.78 11.77 -10.80
C ASP A 69 0.37 13.24 -10.62
N LYS A 70 -0.90 13.58 -10.92
CA LYS A 70 -1.45 14.92 -10.66
C LYS A 70 -1.45 15.26 -9.17
N ALA A 71 -1.85 14.31 -8.32
CA ALA A 71 -1.84 14.50 -6.88
C ALA A 71 -0.43 14.73 -6.34
N GLU A 72 0.57 13.98 -6.83
CA GLU A 72 1.97 14.16 -6.49
C GLU A 72 2.44 15.59 -6.78
N ILE A 73 2.21 16.07 -8.00
CA ILE A 73 2.60 17.43 -8.42
C ILE A 73 1.90 18.48 -7.55
N LEU A 74 0.59 18.36 -7.34
CA LEU A 74 -0.17 19.31 -6.51
C LEU A 74 0.34 19.36 -5.08
N ILE A 75 0.62 18.20 -4.47
CA ILE A 75 1.18 18.12 -3.11
C ILE A 75 2.55 18.79 -3.09
N GLN A 76 3.46 18.43 -4.00
CA GLN A 76 4.81 18.99 -4.04
C GLN A 76 4.79 20.51 -4.21
N ASP A 77 3.96 21.04 -5.11
CA ASP A 77 3.88 22.47 -5.37
C ASP A 77 3.32 23.25 -4.18
N HIS A 78 2.25 22.75 -3.55
CA HIS A 78 1.64 23.43 -2.42
C HIS A 78 2.46 23.33 -1.13
N VAL A 79 3.19 22.23 -0.91
CA VAL A 79 4.17 22.11 0.17
C VAL A 79 5.31 23.11 -0.02
N ARG A 80 5.88 23.19 -1.24
CA ARG A 80 6.96 24.13 -1.55
C ARG A 80 6.53 25.59 -1.35
N HIS A 81 5.28 25.90 -1.68
CA HIS A 81 4.70 27.22 -1.41
C HIS A 81 4.64 27.52 0.09
N ILE A 82 4.12 26.59 0.91
CA ILE A 82 4.10 26.74 2.37
C ILE A 82 5.51 26.95 2.94
N GLU A 83 6.47 26.11 2.53
CA GLU A 83 7.87 26.24 2.97
C GLU A 83 8.49 27.59 2.58
N THR A 84 8.06 28.17 1.44
CA THR A 84 8.51 29.49 0.99
C THR A 84 7.92 30.61 1.84
N VAL A 85 6.62 30.57 2.09
CA VAL A 85 5.89 31.56 2.92
C VAL A 85 6.43 31.57 4.36
N TRP A 86 6.77 30.40 4.90
CA TRP A 86 7.24 30.22 6.27
C TRP A 86 8.77 30.13 6.39
N ARG A 87 9.52 30.53 5.36
CA ARG A 87 10.97 30.46 5.36
C ARG A 87 11.57 31.31 6.49
N GLY A 88 12.48 30.71 7.26
CA GLY A 88 13.21 31.39 8.34
C GLY A 88 12.42 31.53 9.65
N VAL A 89 11.23 30.94 9.74
CA VAL A 89 10.44 30.81 10.96
C VAL A 89 10.02 29.34 11.16
N ASN A 90 9.62 28.99 12.37
CA ASN A 90 9.11 27.64 12.63
C ASN A 90 7.77 27.45 11.93
N LEU A 91 7.60 26.30 11.27
CA LEU A 91 6.32 25.95 10.66
C LEU A 91 5.30 25.62 11.78
N PRO A 92 4.10 26.22 11.78
CA PRO A 92 3.04 25.90 12.73
C PRO A 92 2.70 24.40 12.74
N PRO A 93 2.43 23.79 13.90
CA PRO A 93 2.08 22.36 14.00
C PRO A 93 0.95 21.92 13.07
N MET A 94 -0.12 22.71 12.97
CA MET A 94 -1.23 22.43 12.05
C MET A 94 -0.81 22.35 10.58
N LEU A 95 0.15 23.18 10.14
CA LEU A 95 0.65 23.12 8.77
C LEU A 95 1.54 21.89 8.55
N LEU A 96 2.33 21.50 9.56
CA LEU A 96 3.07 20.25 9.54
C LEU A 96 2.13 19.05 9.39
N GLU A 97 1.08 18.98 10.23
CA GLU A 97 0.07 17.92 10.19
C GLU A 97 -0.59 17.80 8.80
N ILE A 98 -1.03 18.92 8.21
CA ILE A 98 -1.66 18.90 6.87
C ILE A 98 -0.69 18.39 5.79
N VAL A 99 0.59 18.78 5.86
CA VAL A 99 1.62 18.34 4.92
C VAL A 99 1.92 16.85 5.11
N GLU A 100 2.02 16.39 6.35
CA GLU A 100 2.26 14.99 6.69
C GLU A 100 1.08 14.10 6.26
N ASP A 101 -0.16 14.51 6.52
CA ASP A 101 -1.37 13.82 6.11
C ASP A 101 -1.45 13.68 4.58
N ALA A 102 -1.19 14.76 3.83
CA ALA A 102 -1.21 14.71 2.37
C ALA A 102 -0.15 13.76 1.81
N ARG A 103 1.06 13.76 2.38
CA ARG A 103 2.14 12.85 1.98
C ARG A 103 1.82 11.40 2.34
N LEU A 104 1.31 11.15 3.54
CA LEU A 104 0.88 9.83 3.98
C LEU A 104 -0.20 9.27 3.07
N GLN A 105 -1.23 10.07 2.79
CA GLN A 105 -2.33 9.65 1.94
C GLN A 105 -1.90 9.41 0.49
N TRP A 106 -0.94 10.19 -0.01
CA TRP A 106 -0.33 9.92 -1.32
C TRP A 106 0.41 8.58 -1.35
N ARG A 107 1.18 8.24 -0.29
CA ARG A 107 1.84 6.92 -0.19
C ARG A 107 0.82 5.78 -0.19
N HIS A 108 -0.26 5.90 0.59
CA HIS A 108 -1.34 4.90 0.57
C HIS A 108 -1.99 4.80 -0.82
N ALA A 109 -2.20 5.94 -1.48
CA ALA A 109 -2.81 5.98 -2.79
C ALA A 109 -1.98 5.26 -3.87
N LEU A 110 -0.66 5.12 -3.71
CA LEU A 110 0.19 4.32 -4.61
C LEU A 110 -0.30 2.88 -4.74
N TYR A 111 -0.96 2.35 -3.71
CA TYR A 111 -1.50 0.99 -3.67
C TYR A 111 -3.03 0.95 -3.74
N ALA A 112 -3.70 2.07 -4.04
CA ALA A 112 -5.15 2.08 -4.22
C ALA A 112 -5.55 1.12 -5.35
N GLY A 113 -6.49 0.21 -5.07
CA GLY A 113 -6.91 -0.82 -6.02
C GLY A 113 -5.98 -2.03 -6.09
N ILE A 114 -5.11 -2.23 -5.10
CA ILE A 114 -4.29 -3.43 -4.96
C ILE A 114 -5.15 -4.70 -4.94
N VAL A 115 -4.65 -5.74 -5.60
CA VAL A 115 -5.22 -7.09 -5.58
C VAL A 115 -4.12 -8.09 -5.29
N ASP A 116 -4.37 -8.96 -4.32
CA ASP A 116 -3.54 -10.11 -3.99
C ASP A 116 -4.08 -11.37 -4.68
N LEU A 117 -3.17 -12.21 -5.15
CA LEU A 117 -3.47 -13.59 -5.50
C LEU A 117 -2.95 -14.50 -4.40
N VAL A 118 -3.88 -15.12 -3.67
CA VAL A 118 -3.60 -15.93 -2.49
C VAL A 118 -3.81 -17.41 -2.79
N TRP A 119 -2.85 -18.26 -2.42
CA TRP A 119 -3.00 -19.71 -2.54
C TRP A 119 -3.91 -20.25 -1.44
N MET A 120 -5.11 -20.70 -1.80
CA MET A 120 -6.10 -21.21 -0.83
C MET A 120 -6.28 -22.74 -0.91
N GLY A 121 -5.35 -23.44 -1.57
CA GLY A 121 -5.35 -24.90 -1.64
C GLY A 121 -5.09 -25.54 -0.28
N LYS A 122 -5.33 -26.86 -0.18
CA LYS A 122 -5.13 -27.61 1.08
C LYS A 122 -3.68 -28.01 1.32
N ASP A 123 -2.94 -28.19 0.24
CA ASP A 123 -1.57 -28.67 0.24
C ASP A 123 -0.62 -27.55 -0.22
N PRO A 124 0.66 -27.60 0.19
CA PRO A 124 1.67 -26.71 -0.35
C PRO A 124 1.71 -26.78 -1.88
N TRP A 125 1.99 -25.64 -2.50
CA TRP A 125 2.01 -25.50 -3.95
C TRP A 125 3.31 -24.86 -4.40
N VAL A 126 3.81 -25.24 -5.57
CA VAL A 126 5.04 -24.67 -6.12
C VAL A 126 4.66 -23.62 -7.15
N VAL A 127 5.19 -22.41 -6.97
CA VAL A 127 5.01 -21.33 -7.96
C VAL A 127 5.53 -21.81 -9.32
N PRO A 128 4.70 -21.79 -10.37
CA PRO A 128 5.06 -22.31 -11.67
C PRO A 128 6.12 -21.43 -12.34
N ASN A 129 6.65 -21.91 -13.46
CA ASN A 129 7.55 -21.10 -14.27
C ASN A 129 6.77 -19.97 -14.93
N ILE A 130 7.15 -18.73 -14.61
CA ILE A 130 6.51 -17.50 -15.09
C ILE A 130 7.61 -16.62 -15.65
N ASN A 131 7.37 -16.06 -16.84
CA ASN A 131 8.29 -15.12 -17.44
C ASN A 131 8.02 -13.71 -16.89
N ALA A 132 8.97 -13.10 -16.20
CA ALA A 132 8.80 -11.74 -15.67
C ALA A 132 8.58 -10.69 -16.77
N ASP A 133 9.18 -10.89 -17.95
CA ASP A 133 9.15 -9.95 -19.08
C ASP A 133 7.76 -9.81 -19.73
N ASP A 134 6.88 -10.74 -19.43
CA ASP A 134 5.51 -10.78 -19.91
C ASP A 134 4.59 -9.74 -19.27
N TYR A 135 5.03 -9.15 -18.15
CA TYR A 135 4.33 -8.10 -17.41
C TYR A 135 4.98 -6.75 -17.72
N THR A 136 4.22 -5.78 -18.21
CA THR A 136 4.76 -4.49 -18.68
C THR A 136 4.07 -3.26 -18.11
N TYR A 137 3.11 -3.43 -17.21
CA TYR A 137 2.29 -2.33 -16.69
C TYR A 137 1.91 -2.55 -15.23
N GLY A 138 1.61 -1.46 -14.53
CA GLY A 138 1.23 -1.46 -13.11
C GLY A 138 2.42 -1.65 -12.16
N THR A 139 2.11 -1.79 -10.89
CA THR A 139 3.08 -2.20 -9.85
C THR A 139 2.83 -3.67 -9.55
N LEU A 140 3.88 -4.49 -9.50
CA LEU A 140 3.76 -5.94 -9.36
C LEU A 140 4.89 -6.47 -8.45
N ALA A 141 4.50 -7.27 -7.46
CA ALA A 141 5.39 -8.20 -6.79
C ALA A 141 4.85 -9.62 -6.89
N ILE A 142 5.74 -10.58 -7.08
CA ILE A 142 5.39 -11.99 -7.25
C ILE A 142 6.50 -12.86 -6.68
N MET A 143 6.11 -13.98 -6.08
CA MET A 143 7.07 -14.96 -5.61
C MET A 143 7.86 -15.54 -6.77
N GLN A 144 9.14 -15.79 -6.53
CA GLN A 144 10.00 -16.40 -7.54
C GLN A 144 9.50 -17.81 -7.93
N PRO A 145 9.49 -18.17 -9.23
CA PRO A 145 9.23 -19.54 -9.67
C PRO A 145 10.04 -20.59 -8.93
N GLY A 146 9.42 -21.71 -8.59
CA GLY A 146 10.00 -22.76 -7.75
C GLY A 146 9.83 -22.52 -6.25
N THR A 147 9.30 -21.37 -5.80
CA THR A 147 8.96 -21.13 -4.40
C THR A 147 7.86 -22.09 -3.95
N ILE A 148 8.06 -22.77 -2.82
CA ILE A 148 7.02 -23.56 -2.16
C ILE A 148 6.16 -22.59 -1.34
N VAL A 149 4.86 -22.60 -1.58
CA VAL A 149 3.85 -21.72 -1.00
C VAL A 149 2.95 -22.53 -0.08
N MET A 150 2.69 -22.01 1.11
CA MET A 150 1.76 -22.58 2.07
C MET A 150 0.31 -22.09 1.82
N PRO A 151 -0.70 -22.87 2.21
CA PRO A 151 -2.08 -22.41 2.24
C PRO A 151 -2.26 -21.09 3.01
N GLY A 152 -2.93 -20.12 2.39
CA GLY A 152 -3.20 -18.80 2.95
C GLY A 152 -2.19 -17.72 2.53
N GLU A 153 -1.10 -18.07 1.86
CA GLU A 153 -0.08 -17.09 1.50
C GLU A 153 -0.40 -16.30 0.23
N PRO A 154 -0.13 -14.98 0.22
CA PRO A 154 -0.14 -14.20 -1.01
C PRO A 154 1.06 -14.59 -1.87
N VAL A 155 0.80 -15.06 -3.09
CA VAL A 155 1.82 -15.44 -4.07
C VAL A 155 2.24 -14.26 -4.92
N ALA A 156 1.32 -13.33 -5.16
CA ALA A 156 1.56 -12.11 -5.87
C ALA A 156 0.60 -11.02 -5.40
N TRP A 157 0.98 -9.78 -5.63
CA TRP A 157 0.07 -8.65 -5.57
C TRP A 157 0.37 -7.67 -6.68
N CYS A 158 -0.67 -7.02 -7.19
CA CYS A 158 -0.53 -6.03 -8.24
C CYS A 158 -1.45 -4.82 -8.03
N VAL A 159 -1.02 -3.68 -8.55
CA VAL A 159 -1.80 -2.44 -8.64
C VAL A 159 -1.88 -2.05 -10.10
N ASP A 160 -3.11 -1.96 -10.60
CA ASP A 160 -3.43 -1.60 -11.98
C ASP A 160 -2.74 -2.48 -13.05
N GLY A 161 -2.28 -3.69 -12.70
CA GLY A 161 -1.61 -4.63 -13.62
C GLY A 161 -2.57 -5.49 -14.44
N ASP A 162 -2.00 -6.33 -15.31
CA ASP A 162 -2.74 -7.35 -16.08
C ASP A 162 -3.12 -8.54 -15.18
N LEU A 163 -4.22 -8.37 -14.45
CA LEU A 163 -4.69 -9.33 -13.47
C LEU A 163 -5.17 -10.64 -14.10
N ASP A 164 -5.76 -10.58 -15.29
CA ASP A 164 -6.26 -11.78 -15.98
C ASP A 164 -5.09 -12.68 -16.41
N ARG A 165 -3.99 -12.08 -16.87
CA ARG A 165 -2.74 -12.82 -17.10
C ARG A 165 -2.18 -13.40 -15.81
N LEU A 166 -2.08 -12.60 -14.75
CA LEU A 166 -1.54 -13.03 -13.47
C LEU A 166 -2.32 -14.24 -12.91
N GLU A 167 -3.65 -14.26 -13.05
CA GLU A 167 -4.48 -15.40 -12.65
C GLU A 167 -4.30 -16.63 -13.53
N SER A 168 -4.10 -16.44 -14.83
CA SER A 168 -3.79 -17.54 -15.73
C SER A 168 -2.46 -18.20 -15.35
N ASP A 169 -1.44 -17.40 -15.08
CA ASP A 169 -0.11 -17.87 -14.68
C ASP A 169 -0.11 -18.48 -13.28
N LEU A 170 -0.91 -17.94 -12.35
CA LEU A 170 -1.05 -18.40 -10.97
C LEU A 170 -2.36 -19.16 -10.74
N SER A 171 -2.68 -20.08 -11.65
CA SER A 171 -3.95 -20.81 -11.64
C SER A 171 -4.22 -21.49 -10.30
N GLY A 172 -5.41 -21.25 -9.73
CA GLY A 172 -5.83 -21.80 -8.45
C GLY A 172 -5.65 -20.85 -7.26
N CYS A 173 -4.96 -19.73 -7.45
CA CYS A 173 -5.01 -18.62 -6.50
C CYS A 173 -6.37 -17.90 -6.54
N VAL A 174 -6.72 -17.24 -5.44
CA VAL A 174 -7.96 -16.47 -5.29
C VAL A 174 -7.63 -14.99 -5.09
N ARG A 175 -8.38 -14.11 -5.75
CA ARG A 175 -8.28 -12.65 -5.57
C ARG A 175 -8.68 -12.28 -4.14
N GLN A 176 -7.87 -11.46 -3.50
CA GLN A 176 -8.21 -10.75 -2.27
C GLN A 176 -7.86 -9.26 -2.43
N ALA A 177 -8.62 -8.39 -1.77
CA ALA A 177 -8.32 -6.97 -1.69
C ALA A 177 -7.74 -6.68 -0.30
N PRO A 178 -6.41 -6.61 -0.13
CA PRO A 178 -5.82 -6.28 1.15
C PRO A 178 -5.94 -4.76 1.43
N ASP A 179 -5.72 -4.37 2.68
CA ASP A 179 -5.66 -2.95 3.07
C ASP A 179 -4.39 -2.24 2.56
N GLY A 180 -3.39 -2.99 2.08
CA GLY A 180 -2.14 -2.47 1.55
C GLY A 180 -1.20 -3.57 1.06
N PRO A 181 -0.02 -3.21 0.52
CA PRO A 181 0.95 -4.17 0.03
C PRO A 181 1.51 -5.02 1.18
N ARG A 182 1.67 -6.31 0.91
CA ARG A 182 2.17 -7.29 1.89
C ARG A 182 3.49 -7.90 1.43
N GLN A 183 4.27 -8.38 2.39
CA GLN A 183 5.46 -9.18 2.14
C GLN A 183 5.33 -10.50 2.90
N VAL A 184 5.93 -11.56 2.36
CA VAL A 184 6.06 -12.86 3.02
C VAL A 184 7.52 -13.09 3.33
N TYR A 185 7.85 -13.29 4.61
CA TYR A 185 9.20 -13.56 5.08
C TYR A 185 9.30 -15.00 5.57
N ARG A 186 10.13 -15.78 4.89
CA ARG A 186 10.47 -17.13 5.30
C ARG A 186 11.47 -17.13 6.44
N GLN A 187 11.05 -17.62 7.59
CA GLN A 187 11.86 -17.66 8.80
C GLN A 187 12.74 -18.90 8.81
N ILE A 188 14.03 -18.68 9.04
CA ILE A 188 15.06 -19.71 9.02
C ILE A 188 15.74 -19.74 10.39
N ASP A 189 15.90 -20.92 10.96
CA ASP A 189 16.64 -21.10 12.21
C ASP A 189 18.17 -20.99 12.01
N ASP A 190 18.91 -21.01 13.12
CA ASP A 190 20.37 -20.96 13.11
C ASP A 190 21.03 -22.16 12.40
N HIS A 191 20.26 -23.20 12.06
CA HIS A 191 20.70 -24.38 11.33
C HIS A 191 20.35 -24.35 9.84
N GLY A 192 19.78 -23.24 9.35
CA GLY A 192 19.39 -23.12 7.94
C GLY A 192 18.09 -23.85 7.59
N ARG A 193 17.28 -24.24 8.59
CA ARG A 193 15.99 -24.88 8.39
C ARG A 193 14.87 -23.87 8.39
N ILE A 194 13.93 -24.07 7.48
CA ILE A 194 12.72 -23.26 7.40
C ILE A 194 11.79 -23.66 8.55
N THR A 195 11.31 -22.67 9.29
CA THR A 195 10.50 -22.88 10.51
C THR A 195 9.04 -22.47 10.35
N HIS A 196 8.79 -21.33 9.71
CA HIS A 196 7.47 -20.79 9.41
C HIS A 196 7.60 -19.65 8.40
N ASP A 197 6.48 -19.24 7.84
CA ASP A 197 6.37 -18.04 7.03
C ASP A 197 5.61 -16.95 7.78
N LEU A 198 6.06 -15.70 7.63
CA LEU A 198 5.49 -14.51 8.25
C LEU A 198 4.95 -13.57 7.17
N ILE A 199 3.65 -13.31 7.18
CA ILE A 199 2.99 -12.33 6.32
C ILE A 199 2.84 -11.04 7.12
N CYS A 200 3.38 -9.94 6.60
CA CYS A 200 3.30 -8.63 7.23
C CYS A 200 3.09 -7.49 6.21
N PRO A 201 2.61 -6.31 6.65
CA PRO A 201 2.55 -5.14 5.78
C PRO A 201 3.95 -4.73 5.32
N LEU A 202 4.10 -4.34 4.05
CA LEU A 202 5.38 -3.95 3.46
C LEU A 202 6.03 -2.75 4.18
N GLU A 203 5.22 -1.87 4.79
CA GLU A 203 5.70 -0.69 5.51
C GLU A 203 6.14 -0.96 6.96
N THR A 204 6.05 -2.20 7.44
CA THR A 204 6.50 -2.58 8.79
C THR A 204 8.02 -2.57 8.89
N GLU A 205 8.57 -2.41 10.10
CA GLU A 205 10.00 -2.63 10.35
C GLU A 205 10.43 -4.00 9.81
N LEU A 206 11.54 -4.02 9.05
CA LEU A 206 12.02 -5.19 8.30
C LEU A 206 12.21 -6.41 9.22
N PRO A 207 11.34 -7.44 9.11
CA PRO A 207 11.51 -8.66 9.87
C PRO A 207 12.78 -9.40 9.44
N ALA A 208 13.28 -10.26 10.32
CA ALA A 208 14.29 -11.25 9.93
C ALA A 208 13.70 -12.23 8.90
N GLY A 209 14.57 -13.01 8.24
CA GLY A 209 14.16 -14.03 7.28
C GLY A 209 14.35 -13.63 5.82
N LEU A 210 13.95 -14.53 4.92
CA LEU A 210 14.08 -14.36 3.47
C LEU A 210 12.77 -13.80 2.89
N PRO A 211 12.78 -12.60 2.27
CA PRO A 211 11.60 -12.11 1.57
C PRO A 211 11.29 -12.99 0.35
N LEU A 212 10.03 -13.37 0.19
CA LEU A 212 9.60 -14.28 -0.89
C LEU A 212 8.97 -13.55 -2.06
N LEU A 213 8.26 -12.43 -1.84
CA LEU A 213 7.69 -11.62 -2.93
C LEU A 213 8.78 -10.71 -3.51
N VAL A 214 9.07 -10.91 -4.78
CA VAL A 214 10.07 -10.14 -5.54
C VAL A 214 9.34 -9.00 -6.25
N PRO A 215 9.68 -7.72 -5.98
CA PRO A 215 9.15 -6.60 -6.75
C PRO A 215 9.71 -6.64 -8.16
N LEU A 216 8.84 -6.72 -9.16
CA LEU A 216 9.22 -6.78 -10.57
C LEU A 216 8.95 -5.48 -11.31
N LEU A 217 7.83 -4.83 -11.01
CA LEU A 217 7.42 -3.58 -11.64
C LEU A 217 7.03 -2.55 -10.60
N GLU A 218 7.40 -1.30 -10.86
CA GLU A 218 6.90 -0.12 -10.16
C GLU A 218 6.31 0.84 -11.19
N ARG A 219 4.99 1.01 -11.19
CA ARG A 219 4.27 1.88 -12.14
C ARG A 219 4.65 1.65 -13.62
N GLY A 220 4.84 0.39 -14.00
CA GLY A 220 5.25 -0.03 -15.34
C GLY A 220 6.76 0.02 -15.61
N GLU A 221 7.56 0.55 -14.68
CA GLU A 221 9.03 0.49 -14.77
C GLU A 221 9.55 -0.84 -14.20
N ARG A 222 10.44 -1.50 -14.93
CA ARG A 222 11.11 -2.73 -14.49
C ARG A 222 12.15 -2.40 -13.42
N ILE A 223 11.91 -2.88 -12.19
CA ILE A 223 12.81 -2.66 -11.05
C ILE A 223 13.48 -3.94 -10.53
N GLY A 224 13.00 -5.12 -10.94
CA GLY A 224 13.53 -6.39 -10.48
C GLY A 224 13.33 -7.52 -11.48
N HIS A 225 13.98 -8.65 -11.22
CA HIS A 225 13.93 -9.86 -12.04
C HIS A 225 14.16 -11.09 -11.15
N PHE A 226 13.74 -12.27 -11.61
CA PHE A 226 14.08 -13.52 -10.96
C PHE A 226 15.54 -13.87 -11.21
N THR A 227 16.29 -14.18 -10.15
CA THR A 227 17.75 -14.38 -10.22
C THR A 227 18.17 -15.84 -10.07
N LEU A 228 17.27 -16.71 -9.62
CA LEU A 228 17.53 -18.13 -9.38
C LEU A 228 16.80 -18.98 -10.41
N ASP A 229 17.46 -20.06 -10.82
CA ASP A 229 16.84 -21.12 -11.59
C ASP A 229 15.72 -21.80 -10.77
N PRO A 230 14.51 -22.00 -11.33
CA PRO A 230 13.36 -22.49 -10.57
C PRO A 230 13.57 -23.89 -9.97
N GLU A 231 14.20 -24.80 -10.71
CA GLU A 231 14.44 -26.17 -10.24
C GLU A 231 15.47 -26.20 -9.11
N SER A 232 16.56 -25.44 -9.28
CA SER A 232 17.60 -25.28 -8.26
C SER A 232 17.04 -24.64 -6.98
N TRP A 233 16.18 -23.63 -7.12
CA TRP A 233 15.52 -22.97 -6.00
C TRP A 233 14.55 -23.90 -5.26
N LEU A 234 13.76 -24.68 -5.98
CA LEU A 234 12.87 -25.68 -5.40
C LEU A 234 13.67 -26.77 -4.65
N ALA A 235 14.77 -27.24 -5.23
CA ALA A 235 15.63 -28.25 -4.60
C ALA A 235 16.22 -27.74 -3.27
N GLN A 236 16.66 -26.47 -3.25
CA GLN A 236 17.16 -25.84 -2.03
C GLN A 236 16.10 -25.74 -0.93
N GLN A 237 14.87 -25.33 -1.27
CA GLN A 237 13.79 -25.24 -0.29
C GLN A 237 13.41 -26.61 0.27
N ASN A 238 13.30 -27.63 -0.59
CA ASN A 238 13.04 -29.00 -0.14
C ASN A 238 14.13 -29.54 0.80
N ALA A 239 15.39 -29.16 0.59
CA ALA A 239 16.49 -29.56 1.48
C ALA A 239 16.43 -28.86 2.84
N SER A 240 15.87 -27.65 2.89
CA SER A 240 15.77 -26.82 4.10
C SER A 240 14.43 -26.95 4.84
N MET A 241 13.39 -27.55 4.24
CA MET A 241 12.11 -27.79 4.89
C MET A 241 12.12 -29.12 5.66
N PRO A 242 11.99 -29.10 7.00
CA PRO A 242 11.97 -30.33 7.80
C PRO A 242 10.64 -31.09 7.65
N ASP A 243 9.56 -30.37 7.38
CA ASP A 243 8.19 -30.87 7.24
C ASP A 243 7.61 -30.49 5.88
N ALA A 244 6.64 -31.26 5.40
CA ALA A 244 5.94 -30.95 4.15
C ALA A 244 5.12 -29.65 4.25
N MET A 245 4.67 -29.27 5.45
CA MET A 245 3.87 -28.08 5.70
C MET A 245 4.45 -27.35 6.91
N ILE A 246 4.63 -26.05 6.78
CA ILE A 246 5.10 -25.17 7.85
C ILE A 246 3.99 -24.20 8.26
N PRO A 247 4.02 -23.66 9.49
CA PRO A 247 3.08 -22.65 9.93
C PRO A 247 3.18 -21.36 9.11
N VAL A 248 2.06 -20.65 8.99
CA VAL A 248 1.96 -19.30 8.44
C VAL A 248 1.42 -18.39 9.53
N ASP A 249 2.15 -17.32 9.87
CA ASP A 249 1.71 -16.25 10.75
C ASP A 249 1.29 -15.04 9.91
N ASP A 250 0.00 -14.70 9.92
CA ASP A 250 -0.53 -13.55 9.18
C ASP A 250 -0.82 -12.38 10.12
N GLN A 251 0.11 -11.42 10.16
CA GLN A 251 -0.02 -10.19 10.94
C GLN A 251 -0.87 -9.13 10.26
N THR A 252 -1.37 -9.40 9.04
CA THR A 252 -2.28 -8.53 8.30
C THR A 252 -3.74 -8.93 8.49
N ALA A 253 -3.99 -10.12 9.02
CA ALA A 253 -5.34 -10.55 9.35
C ALA A 253 -5.91 -9.67 10.48
N PRO A 254 -7.15 -9.16 10.35
CA PRO A 254 -7.79 -8.45 11.44
C PRO A 254 -7.89 -9.40 12.64
N ASN A 255 -7.28 -9.02 13.78
CA ASN A 255 -7.30 -9.76 15.04
C ASN A 255 -8.70 -10.36 15.27
N GLN A 256 -8.86 -11.67 15.03
CA GLN A 256 -10.02 -12.40 15.49
C GLN A 256 -9.88 -12.51 16.99
N THR A 257 -10.29 -11.46 17.71
CA THR A 257 -10.34 -11.47 19.16
C THR A 257 -11.24 -12.63 19.59
N SER A 258 -10.61 -13.55 20.31
CA SER A 258 -11.16 -14.73 20.94
C SER A 258 -12.52 -14.47 21.58
N ASN A 259 -13.58 -14.80 20.86
CA ASN A 259 -14.89 -15.05 21.46
C ASN A 259 -14.88 -16.48 22.05
N GLN A 260 -14.03 -16.69 23.06
CA GLN A 260 -14.15 -17.78 24.01
C GLN A 260 -14.55 -17.18 25.36
N GLN A 261 -15.83 -16.81 25.48
CA GLN A 261 -16.48 -16.86 26.79
C GLN A 261 -17.07 -18.26 26.95
N SER A 262 -16.35 -19.11 27.67
CA SER A 262 -16.93 -20.32 28.25
C SER A 262 -17.99 -19.94 29.29
N PRO A 263 -19.13 -20.65 29.35
CA PRO A 263 -20.16 -20.41 30.32
C PRO A 263 -19.80 -21.07 31.65
N HIS A 264 -19.66 -20.28 32.71
CA HIS A 264 -19.82 -20.73 34.09
C HIS A 264 -20.55 -19.66 34.89
#